data_AF-A0AAQ3AR85-F1
#
_entry.id   AF-A0AAQ3AR85-F1
#
_cell.length_a   1.000
_cell.length_b   1.000
_cell.length_c   1.000
_cell.angle_alpha   90.00
_cell.angle_beta   90.00
_cell.angle_gamma   90.00
#
_symmetry.space_group_name_H-M   'P 1'
#
loop_
_entity.id
_entity.type
_entity.pdbx_description
1 polymer ?
#
loop_
_entity_poly.entity_id
_entity_poly.type
_entity_poly.pdbx_seq_one_letter_code
_entity_poly.pdbx_strand_id
1 'polypeptide(L)'
;MLQTRWLTFGVAWLILLAGYYRLLAVPNRTPAQRVTVFTSLGYLMVVAWLVFAPVGLILPDSYKALSYFYMVPYNLHPFVHVDPEFLANILLTGPLGVYCYLWRPHWSWWQVALAGLVPGLVIESAQFASDWLVHTLRVVDIDDVITNWAGLVLGYVVVWGLDHTPLRTLIKPFRLR
;
A
#
# COMPACT_ATOMS: atom_id res chain seq x y z
N MET A 1 -21.50 -15.12 7.56
CA MET A 1 -21.01 -13.73 7.66
C MET A 1 -19.48 -13.64 7.82
N LEU A 2 -18.82 -14.49 8.62
CA LEU A 2 -17.34 -14.44 8.73
C LEU A 2 -16.63 -14.88 7.43
N GLN A 3 -17.11 -15.95 6.78
CA GLN A 3 -16.53 -16.45 5.52
C GLN A 3 -16.64 -15.43 4.36
N THR A 4 -17.71 -14.64 4.31
CA THR A 4 -17.91 -13.64 3.25
C THR A 4 -16.95 -12.45 3.37
N ARG A 5 -16.42 -12.16 4.57
CA ARG A 5 -15.42 -11.10 4.76
C ARG A 5 -14.06 -11.44 4.15
N TRP A 6 -13.71 -12.73 4.06
CA TRP A 6 -12.49 -13.19 3.39
C TRP A 6 -12.53 -13.04 1.87
N LEU A 7 -13.71 -12.80 1.29
CA LEU A 7 -13.88 -12.61 -0.15
C LEU A 7 -13.05 -11.43 -0.68
N THR A 8 -13.02 -10.33 0.06
CA THR A 8 -12.32 -9.09 -0.32
C THR A 8 -10.82 -9.32 -0.42
N PHE A 9 -10.25 -9.99 0.59
CA PHE A 9 -8.87 -10.48 0.60
C PHE A 9 -8.57 -11.40 -0.59
N GLY A 10 -9.41 -12.42 -0.83
CA GLY A 10 -9.22 -13.36 -1.93
C GLY A 10 -9.25 -12.68 -3.30
N VAL A 11 -10.18 -11.75 -3.51
CA VAL A 11 -10.28 -10.95 -4.74
C VAL A 11 -9.04 -10.05 -4.91
N ALA A 12 -8.59 -9.38 -3.85
CA ALA A 12 -7.38 -8.55 -3.89
C ALA A 12 -6.15 -9.36 -4.31
N TRP A 13 -5.99 -10.59 -3.77
CA TRP A 13 -4.91 -11.49 -4.17
C TRP A 13 -4.99 -11.91 -5.64
N LEU A 14 -6.17 -12.26 -6.14
CA LEU A 14 -6.34 -12.61 -7.55
C LEU A 14 -6.02 -11.43 -8.47
N ILE A 15 -6.47 -10.22 -8.11
CA ILE A 15 -6.15 -8.99 -8.86
C ILE A 15 -4.64 -8.74 -8.86
N LEU A 16 -3.97 -8.88 -7.71
CA LEU A 16 -2.53 -8.73 -7.61
C LEU A 16 -1.81 -9.75 -8.49
N LEU A 17 -2.13 -11.04 -8.39
CA LEU A 17 -1.52 -12.09 -9.23
C LEU A 17 -1.73 -11.82 -10.72
N ALA A 18 -2.94 -11.43 -11.12
CA ALA A 18 -3.25 -11.10 -12.51
C ALA A 18 -2.48 -9.85 -13.00
N GLY A 19 -2.45 -8.78 -12.21
CA GLY A 19 -1.73 -7.55 -12.52
C GLY A 19 -0.21 -7.78 -12.59
N TYR A 20 0.30 -8.69 -11.77
CA TYR A 20 1.72 -8.99 -11.67
C TYR A 20 2.23 -10.00 -12.72
N TYR A 21 1.32 -10.70 -13.42
CA TYR A 21 1.65 -11.68 -14.45
C TYR A 21 2.62 -11.15 -15.50
N ARG A 22 2.38 -9.93 -16.02
CA ARG A 22 3.26 -9.31 -17.02
C ARG A 22 4.66 -9.06 -16.49
N LEU A 23 4.78 -8.67 -15.22
CA LEU A 23 6.07 -8.54 -14.58
C LEU A 23 6.70 -9.93 -14.50
N LEU A 24 6.06 -10.95 -13.96
CA LEU A 24 6.65 -12.30 -13.84
C LEU A 24 7.10 -12.91 -15.18
N ALA A 25 6.37 -12.64 -16.26
CA ALA A 25 6.61 -13.23 -17.57
C ALA A 25 7.80 -12.65 -18.37
N VAL A 26 8.41 -11.54 -17.93
CA VAL A 26 9.55 -10.95 -18.69
C VAL A 26 10.76 -11.90 -18.68
N PRO A 27 11.23 -12.36 -19.86
CA PRO A 27 12.36 -13.26 -19.97
C PRO A 27 13.69 -12.55 -19.66
N ASN A 28 14.76 -13.32 -19.42
CA ASN A 28 16.14 -12.81 -19.29
C ASN A 28 16.41 -11.83 -18.14
N ARG A 29 15.60 -11.82 -17.08
CA ARG A 29 15.93 -11.09 -15.85
C ARG A 29 17.15 -11.65 -15.15
N THR A 30 18.02 -10.75 -14.68
CA THR A 30 19.12 -11.10 -13.78
C THR A 30 18.57 -11.64 -12.44
N PRO A 31 19.36 -12.41 -11.67
CA PRO A 31 18.93 -12.90 -10.37
C PRO A 31 18.46 -11.80 -9.42
N ALA A 32 19.16 -10.66 -9.36
CA ALA A 32 18.80 -9.52 -8.51
C ALA A 32 17.45 -8.87 -8.92
N GLN A 33 17.18 -8.78 -10.23
CA GLN A 33 15.88 -8.31 -10.71
C GLN A 33 14.75 -9.28 -10.39
N ARG A 34 15.02 -10.60 -10.41
CA ARG A 34 14.04 -11.61 -9.98
C ARG A 34 13.73 -11.47 -8.49
N VAL A 35 14.76 -11.26 -7.65
CA VAL A 35 14.57 -10.99 -6.21
C VAL A 35 13.66 -9.78 -6.02
N THR A 36 13.91 -8.68 -6.73
CA THR A 36 13.05 -7.49 -6.68
C THR A 36 11.60 -7.84 -7.01
N VAL A 37 11.37 -8.51 -8.15
CA VAL A 37 10.01 -8.87 -8.62
C VAL A 37 9.29 -9.79 -7.63
N PHE A 38 9.94 -10.85 -7.14
CA PHE A 38 9.30 -11.80 -6.21
C PHE A 38 9.06 -11.20 -4.83
N THR A 39 10.03 -10.44 -4.30
CA THR A 39 9.88 -9.82 -2.99
C THR A 39 8.82 -8.73 -2.99
N SER A 40 8.69 -7.92 -4.05
CA SER A 40 7.61 -6.95 -4.13
C SER A 40 6.23 -7.59 -4.31
N LEU A 41 6.12 -8.73 -5.01
CA LEU A 41 4.86 -9.49 -5.04
C LEU A 41 4.53 -10.02 -3.64
N GLY A 42 5.47 -10.70 -2.98
CA GLY A 42 5.28 -11.22 -1.63
C GLY A 42 4.88 -10.11 -0.64
N TYR A 43 5.56 -8.96 -0.71
CA TYR A 43 5.21 -7.76 0.03
C TYR A 43 3.77 -7.30 -0.25
N LEU A 44 3.36 -7.13 -1.52
CA LEU A 44 2.00 -6.72 -1.86
C LEU A 44 0.94 -7.72 -1.39
N MET A 45 1.25 -9.02 -1.39
CA MET A 45 0.36 -10.06 -0.85
C MET A 45 0.20 -9.93 0.68
N VAL A 46 1.28 -9.60 1.40
CA VAL A 46 1.25 -9.29 2.83
C VAL A 46 0.47 -8.00 3.11
N VAL A 47 0.65 -6.95 2.31
CA VAL A 47 -0.13 -5.71 2.44
C VAL A 47 -1.62 -6.01 2.25
N ALA A 48 -1.99 -6.75 1.20
CA ALA A 48 -3.38 -7.14 0.97
C ALA A 48 -3.94 -7.97 2.14
N TRP A 49 -3.11 -8.80 2.77
CA TRP A 49 -3.51 -9.51 3.99
C TRP A 49 -3.75 -8.55 5.15
N LEU A 50 -2.83 -7.64 5.47
CA LEU A 50 -2.98 -6.69 6.58
C LEU A 50 -4.21 -5.78 6.44
N VAL A 51 -4.48 -5.35 5.22
CA VAL A 51 -5.52 -4.35 4.90
C VAL A 51 -6.90 -4.99 4.75
N PHE A 52 -7.00 -6.17 4.12
CA PHE A 52 -8.29 -6.79 3.76
C PHE A 52 -8.61 -8.08 4.52
N ALA A 53 -7.65 -8.70 5.23
CA ALA A 53 -8.02 -9.83 6.07
C ALA A 53 -8.97 -9.35 7.18
N PRO A 54 -10.00 -10.15 7.50
CA PRO A 54 -10.89 -9.85 8.61
C PRO A 54 -10.15 -10.10 9.92
N VAL A 55 -9.38 -9.11 10.37
CA VAL A 55 -8.83 -9.06 11.72
C VAL A 55 -9.98 -8.63 12.64
N GLY A 56 -10.20 -9.39 13.72
CA GLY A 56 -11.34 -9.20 14.60
C GLY A 56 -11.41 -7.79 15.17
N LEU A 57 -12.62 -7.22 15.15
CA LEU A 57 -13.10 -6.06 15.91
C LEU A 57 -12.06 -5.45 16.86
N ILE A 58 -11.25 -4.52 16.34
CA ILE A 58 -10.80 -3.39 17.14
C ILE A 58 -11.97 -2.42 17.01
N LEU A 59 -12.78 -2.34 18.06
CA LEU A 59 -13.82 -1.31 18.14
C LEU A 59 -13.13 0.03 17.86
N PRO A 60 -13.68 0.88 16.96
CA PRO A 60 -13.06 2.17 16.71
C PRO A 60 -12.84 2.85 18.04
N ASP A 61 -11.61 3.29 18.27
CA ASP A 61 -11.29 4.15 19.39
C ASP A 61 -12.35 5.24 19.40
N SER A 62 -13.06 5.35 20.53
CA SER A 62 -14.28 6.14 20.74
C SER A 62 -14.05 7.67 20.62
N TYR A 63 -12.90 8.05 20.06
CA TYR A 63 -12.39 9.40 19.91
C TYR A 63 -12.46 9.91 18.46
N LYS A 64 -12.51 9.03 17.42
CA LYS A 64 -12.59 9.47 16.02
C LYS A 64 -13.97 10.07 15.73
N ALA A 65 -14.00 11.26 15.12
CA ALA A 65 -15.23 11.94 14.71
C ALA A 65 -15.83 11.27 13.46
N LEU A 66 -16.53 10.15 13.65
CA LEU A 66 -17.07 9.35 12.56
C LEU A 66 -18.32 9.98 11.94
N SER A 67 -18.32 10.06 10.62
CA SER A 67 -19.49 10.26 9.78
C SER A 67 -19.87 8.96 9.09
N TYR A 68 -21.09 8.86 8.57
CA TYR A 68 -21.60 7.62 7.98
C TYR A 68 -22.17 7.86 6.59
N PHE A 69 -21.80 6.98 5.65
CA PHE A 69 -22.49 6.84 4.38
C PHE A 69 -23.32 5.56 4.45
N TYR A 70 -24.64 5.70 4.64
CA TYR A 70 -25.51 4.61 5.09
C TYR A 70 -24.97 3.95 6.36
N MET A 71 -24.42 2.74 6.25
CA MET A 71 -23.89 1.97 7.38
C MET A 71 -22.35 1.96 7.43
N VAL A 72 -21.68 2.58 6.44
CA VAL A 72 -20.22 2.56 6.32
C VAL A 72 -19.63 3.76 7.07
N PRO A 73 -18.82 3.55 8.11
CA PRO A 73 -18.18 4.63 8.85
C PRO A 73 -16.98 5.21 8.08
N TYR A 74 -16.83 6.53 8.13
CA TYR A 74 -15.68 7.24 7.58
C TYR A 74 -15.27 8.45 8.44
N ASN A 75 -13.99 8.82 8.37
CA ASN A 75 -13.41 10.02 8.97
C ASN A 75 -12.70 10.85 7.89
N LEU A 76 -13.12 12.10 7.70
CA LEU A 76 -12.48 13.05 6.77
C LEU A 76 -11.85 14.25 7.49
N HIS A 77 -11.64 14.16 8.80
CA HIS A 77 -10.95 15.19 9.57
C HIS A 77 -9.46 14.81 9.72
N PRO A 78 -8.56 15.42 8.93
CA PRO A 78 -7.16 15.04 8.95
C PRO A 78 -6.45 15.54 10.21
N PHE A 79 -5.49 14.77 10.69
CA PHE A 79 -4.57 15.08 11.78
C PHE A 79 -5.21 15.39 13.13
N VAL A 80 -6.48 15.00 13.32
CA VAL A 80 -7.15 15.16 14.63
C VAL A 80 -6.63 14.12 15.62
N HIS A 81 -6.24 12.94 15.12
CA HIS A 81 -5.71 11.84 15.91
C HIS A 81 -4.41 11.34 15.29
N VAL A 82 -3.31 11.47 16.03
CA VAL A 82 -2.04 10.84 15.67
C VAL A 82 -1.83 9.66 16.61
N ASP A 83 -2.24 8.50 16.15
CA ASP A 83 -2.19 7.23 16.86
C ASP A 83 -1.06 6.34 16.29
N PRO A 84 -0.80 5.15 16.87
CA PRO A 84 0.16 4.21 16.30
C PRO A 84 -0.21 3.73 14.88
N GLU A 85 -1.50 3.78 14.48
CA GLU A 85 -1.94 3.41 13.12
C GLU A 85 -1.37 4.39 12.09
N PHE A 86 -1.25 5.66 12.45
CA PHE A 86 -0.61 6.70 11.63
C PHE A 86 0.81 6.29 11.18
N LEU A 87 1.64 5.82 12.12
CA LEU A 87 2.98 5.33 11.80
C LEU A 87 2.94 3.98 11.08
N ALA A 88 1.99 3.10 11.44
CA ALA A 88 1.84 1.80 10.81
C ALA A 88 1.57 1.91 9.31
N ASN A 89 0.74 2.86 8.86
CA ASN A 89 0.45 3.08 7.44
C ASN A 89 1.65 3.66 6.66
N ILE A 90 2.45 4.52 7.28
CA ILE A 90 3.73 4.98 6.71
C ILE A 90 4.69 3.80 6.53
N LEU A 91 4.84 2.96 7.57
CA LEU A 91 5.71 1.78 7.52
C LEU A 91 5.20 0.73 6.54
N LEU A 92 3.88 0.60 6.40
CA LEU A 92 3.23 -0.31 5.47
C LEU A 92 3.59 0.03 4.04
N THR A 93 3.56 1.32 3.65
CA THR A 93 3.77 1.79 2.27
C THR A 93 5.19 2.27 1.95
N GLY A 94 6.04 2.47 2.96
CA GLY A 94 7.48 2.71 2.79
C GLY A 94 8.15 1.75 1.81
N PRO A 95 8.02 0.42 1.99
CA PRO A 95 8.58 -0.55 1.06
C PRO A 95 8.02 -0.44 -0.36
N LEU A 96 6.77 -0.02 -0.55
CA LEU A 96 6.23 0.25 -1.89
C LEU A 96 6.99 1.38 -2.58
N GLY A 97 7.34 2.44 -1.85
CA GLY A 97 8.21 3.52 -2.35
C GLY A 97 9.57 3.03 -2.82
N VAL A 98 10.19 2.12 -2.05
CA VAL A 98 11.45 1.45 -2.44
C VAL A 98 11.28 0.72 -3.76
N TYR A 99 10.23 -0.10 -3.90
CA TYR A 99 9.98 -0.85 -5.12
C TYR A 99 9.63 0.05 -6.31
N CYS A 100 8.88 1.13 -6.11
CA CYS A 100 8.62 2.14 -7.12
C CYS A 100 9.92 2.74 -7.67
N TYR A 101 10.89 3.04 -6.81
CA TYR A 101 12.21 3.51 -7.25
C TYR A 101 12.94 2.42 -8.06
N LEU A 102 12.96 1.17 -7.57
CA LEU A 102 13.62 0.07 -8.28
C LEU A 102 12.98 -0.23 -9.64
N TRP A 103 11.68 0.01 -9.81
CA TRP A 103 10.98 -0.16 -11.08
C TRP A 103 11.11 1.04 -12.01
N ARG A 104 11.02 2.25 -11.47
CA ARG A 104 10.99 3.52 -12.22
C ARG A 104 11.75 4.62 -11.47
N PRO A 105 13.10 4.60 -11.56
CA PRO A 105 13.98 5.53 -10.84
C PRO A 105 14.06 6.95 -11.44
N HIS A 106 13.45 7.16 -12.60
CA HIS A 106 13.49 8.43 -13.35
C HIS A 106 12.15 9.18 -13.31
N TRP A 107 11.27 8.87 -12.35
CA TRP A 107 10.05 9.66 -12.17
C TRP A 107 10.41 11.07 -11.71
N SER A 108 9.72 12.06 -12.24
CA SER A 108 9.79 13.43 -11.71
C SER A 108 9.16 13.47 -10.32
N TRP A 109 9.54 14.44 -9.49
CA TRP A 109 8.98 14.58 -8.14
C TRP A 109 7.45 14.73 -8.15
N TRP A 110 6.90 15.35 -9.18
CA TRP A 110 5.45 15.42 -9.38
C TRP A 110 4.84 14.04 -9.65
N GLN A 111 5.47 13.21 -10.48
CA GLN A 111 5.02 11.83 -10.72
C GLN A 111 5.10 10.99 -9.45
N VAL A 112 6.17 11.14 -8.63
CA VAL A 112 6.29 10.45 -7.34
C VAL A 112 5.18 10.88 -6.39
N ALA A 113 4.93 12.19 -6.27
CA ALA A 113 3.88 12.72 -5.41
C ALA A 113 2.48 12.23 -5.81
N LEU A 114 2.16 12.24 -7.12
CA LEU A 114 0.88 11.73 -7.62
C LEU A 114 0.76 10.20 -7.47
N ALA A 115 1.84 9.46 -7.77
CA ALA A 115 1.86 8.01 -7.59
C ALA A 115 1.70 7.63 -6.13
N GLY A 116 2.21 8.45 -5.19
CA GLY A 116 2.03 8.27 -3.75
C GLY A 116 0.57 8.30 -3.30
N LEU A 117 -0.31 9.02 -3.99
CA LEU A 117 -1.72 9.10 -3.59
C LEU A 117 -2.49 7.83 -3.95
N VAL A 118 -2.03 7.11 -4.97
CA VAL A 118 -2.72 5.94 -5.53
C VAL A 118 -2.92 4.82 -4.50
N PRO A 119 -1.91 4.37 -3.74
CA PRO A 119 -2.08 3.30 -2.75
C PRO A 119 -3.13 3.65 -1.70
N GLY A 120 -3.06 4.85 -1.10
CA GLY A 120 -4.01 5.29 -0.09
C GLY A 120 -5.44 5.34 -0.64
N LEU A 121 -5.64 5.97 -1.79
CA LEU A 121 -6.96 6.04 -2.43
C LEU A 121 -7.51 4.66 -2.79
N VAL A 122 -6.68 3.76 -3.34
CA VAL A 122 -7.09 2.40 -3.71
C VAL A 122 -7.44 1.58 -2.47
N ILE A 123 -6.63 1.64 -1.42
CA ILE A 123 -6.86 0.92 -0.17
C ILE A 123 -8.17 1.37 0.49
N GLU A 124 -8.29 2.67 0.75
CA GLU A 124 -9.47 3.24 1.41
C GLU A 124 -10.75 3.03 0.60
N SER A 125 -10.70 3.23 -0.73
CA SER A 125 -11.86 2.99 -1.60
C SER A 125 -12.25 1.51 -1.64
N ALA A 126 -11.28 0.61 -1.64
CA ALA A 126 -11.53 -0.82 -1.60
C ALA A 126 -12.08 -1.26 -0.23
N GLN A 127 -11.61 -0.68 0.87
CA GLN A 127 -12.15 -0.94 2.21
C GLN A 127 -13.57 -0.38 2.37
N PHE A 128 -13.85 0.81 1.82
CA PHE A 128 -15.22 1.35 1.72
C PHE A 128 -16.16 0.39 0.99
N ALA A 129 -15.77 -0.04 -0.21
CA ALA A 129 -16.56 -0.97 -1.02
C ALA A 129 -16.72 -2.32 -0.32
N SER A 130 -15.67 -2.79 0.35
CA SER A 130 -15.69 -4.02 1.15
C SER A 130 -16.65 -3.93 2.32
N ASP A 131 -16.66 -2.80 3.04
CA ASP A 131 -17.56 -2.62 4.17
C ASP A 131 -19.02 -2.51 3.71
N TRP A 132 -19.25 -1.80 2.60
CA TRP A 132 -20.58 -1.71 2.00
C TRP A 132 -21.12 -3.09 1.54
N LEU A 133 -20.27 -3.92 0.93
CA LEU A 133 -20.70 -5.21 0.34
C LEU A 133 -20.76 -6.36 1.33
N VAL A 134 -19.81 -6.45 2.27
CA VAL A 134 -19.65 -7.61 3.16
C VAL A 134 -19.45 -7.26 4.63
N HIS A 135 -19.66 -6.00 5.01
CA HIS A 135 -19.61 -5.50 6.40
C HIS A 135 -18.31 -5.91 7.12
N THR A 136 -17.18 -5.45 6.61
CA THR A 136 -15.84 -5.71 7.16
C THR A 136 -15.60 -5.02 8.51
N LEU A 137 -16.42 -4.02 8.87
CA LEU A 137 -16.31 -3.16 10.04
C LEU A 137 -15.03 -2.31 10.04
N ARG A 138 -14.55 -1.94 8.85
CA ARG A 138 -13.41 -1.03 8.68
C ARG A 138 -13.93 0.41 8.58
N VAL A 139 -13.20 1.33 9.19
CA VAL A 139 -13.41 2.77 9.04
C VAL A 139 -12.52 3.25 7.92
N VAL A 140 -13.10 4.05 7.01
CA VAL A 140 -12.31 4.75 6.00
C VAL A 140 -11.76 6.03 6.60
N ASP A 141 -10.45 6.26 6.51
CA ASP A 141 -9.80 7.40 7.17
C ASP A 141 -8.95 8.22 6.19
N ILE A 142 -9.13 9.55 6.21
CA ILE A 142 -8.32 10.45 5.38
C ILE A 142 -6.85 10.45 5.82
N ASP A 143 -6.59 10.24 7.12
CA ASP A 143 -5.23 10.13 7.64
C ASP A 143 -4.52 8.89 7.06
N ASP A 144 -5.25 7.83 6.73
CA ASP A 144 -4.69 6.63 6.09
C ASP A 144 -4.28 6.92 4.64
N VAL A 145 -5.03 7.75 3.90
CA VAL A 145 -4.61 8.22 2.56
C VAL A 145 -3.31 9.02 2.65
N ILE A 146 -3.24 9.95 3.62
CA ILE A 146 -2.10 10.86 3.81
C ILE A 146 -0.85 10.09 4.24
N THR A 147 -0.98 9.18 5.20
CA THR A 147 0.13 8.37 5.73
C THR A 147 0.64 7.37 4.71
N ASN A 148 -0.25 6.75 3.94
CA ASN A 148 0.14 5.89 2.81
C ASN A 148 0.89 6.68 1.72
N TRP A 149 0.45 7.91 1.45
CA TRP A 149 1.17 8.82 0.56
C TRP A 149 2.56 9.16 1.08
N ALA A 150 2.66 9.54 2.36
CA ALA A 150 3.93 9.87 3.01
C ALA A 150 4.89 8.67 2.98
N GLY A 151 4.41 7.47 3.32
CA GLY A 151 5.22 6.25 3.29
C GLY A 151 5.81 5.97 1.92
N LEU A 152 5.01 5.99 0.85
CA LEU A 152 5.53 5.80 -0.51
C LEU A 152 6.58 6.85 -0.88
N VAL A 153 6.29 8.13 -0.66
CA VAL A 153 7.22 9.23 -1.00
C VAL A 153 8.53 9.07 -0.23
N LEU A 154 8.47 8.82 1.07
CA LEU A 154 9.65 8.62 1.91
C LEU A 154 10.48 7.42 1.45
N GLY A 155 9.85 6.28 1.19
CA GLY A 155 10.53 5.09 0.68
C GLY A 155 11.25 5.34 -0.65
N TYR A 156 10.60 6.08 -1.56
CA TYR A 156 11.20 6.46 -2.84
C TYR A 156 12.41 7.38 -2.65
N VAL A 157 12.26 8.44 -1.83
CA VAL A 157 13.31 9.42 -1.54
C VAL A 157 14.52 8.77 -0.88
N VAL A 158 14.32 7.81 0.02
CA VAL A 158 15.43 7.07 0.66
C VAL A 158 16.29 6.37 -0.39
N VAL A 159 15.70 5.57 -1.30
CA VAL A 159 16.49 4.85 -2.31
C VAL A 159 17.09 5.82 -3.33
N TRP A 160 16.35 6.86 -3.71
CA TRP A 160 16.87 7.93 -4.56
C TRP A 160 18.12 8.56 -3.94
N GLY A 161 18.10 8.90 -2.65
CA GLY A 161 19.24 9.46 -1.93
C GLY A 161 20.42 8.48 -1.92
N LEU A 162 20.18 7.20 -1.63
CA LEU A 162 21.22 6.17 -1.62
C LEU A 162 21.87 5.98 -3.01
N ASP A 163 21.12 6.10 -4.12
CA ASP A 163 21.64 6.00 -5.49
C ASP A 163 22.57 7.18 -5.87
N HIS A 164 22.55 8.28 -5.10
CA HIS A 164 23.49 9.41 -5.24
C HIS A 164 24.75 9.26 -4.37
N THR A 165 24.88 8.15 -3.64
CA THR A 165 26.05 7.83 -2.81
C THR A 165 26.85 6.66 -3.43
N PRO A 166 28.00 6.27 -2.86
CA PRO A 166 28.71 5.05 -3.26
C PRO A 166 27.84 3.78 -3.20
N LEU A 167 26.76 3.76 -2.41
CA LEU A 167 25.84 2.62 -2.28
C LEU A 167 25.03 2.33 -3.56
N ARG A 168 25.06 3.21 -4.56
CA ARG A 168 24.45 2.98 -5.88
C ARG A 168 24.88 1.67 -6.54
N THR A 169 26.09 1.20 -6.28
CA THR A 169 26.60 -0.08 -6.81
C THR A 169 25.81 -1.28 -6.27
N LEU A 170 25.27 -1.16 -5.05
CA LEU A 170 24.42 -2.17 -4.42
C LEU A 170 22.99 -2.13 -4.96
N ILE A 171 22.48 -0.94 -5.35
CA ILE A 171 21.10 -0.75 -5.80
C ILE A 171 20.92 -1.11 -7.28
N LYS A 172 21.88 -0.73 -8.13
CA LYS A 172 21.80 -0.90 -9.59
C LYS A 172 21.40 -2.30 -10.07
N PRO A 173 21.92 -3.42 -9.51
CA PRO A 173 21.54 -4.76 -9.94
C PRO A 173 20.05 -5.08 -9.74
N PHE A 174 19.39 -4.45 -8.77
CA PHE A 174 17.98 -4.69 -8.42
C PHE A 174 17.01 -3.86 -9.27
N ARG A 175 17.48 -2.83 -9.97
CA ARG A 175 16.63 -1.98 -10.83
C ARG A 175 16.09 -2.79 -12.01
N LEU A 176 14.79 -2.69 -12.25
CA LEU A 176 14.18 -3.25 -13.46
C LEU A 176 14.56 -2.35 -14.65
N ARG A 177 14.97 -2.98 -15.75
CA ARG A 177 15.29 -2.29 -17.01
C ARG A 177 14.02 -1.81 -17.69
#